data_AF-A0A4R3J562-F1
#
_entry.id   AF-A0A4R3J562-F1
#
_cell.length_a   1.000
_cell.length_b   1.000
_cell.length_c   1.000
_cell.angle_alpha   90.00
_cell.angle_beta   90.00
_cell.angle_gamma   90.00
#
_symmetry.space_group_name_H-M   'P 1'
#
loop_
_entity.id
_entity.type
_entity.pdbx_description
1 polymer ?
#
loop_
_entity_poly.entity_id
_entity_poly.type
_entity_poly.pdbx_seq_one_letter_code
_entity_poly.pdbx_strand_id
1 'polypeptide(L)'
;MIEYTKEELERFAPNDPVLDKLQEATERGDEEAEIRYFRQLILPAVSLLVMKETMGAEWVVEQRLNTSEAVRVFGEDWLERDDNDELAKRLYV
;
A
#
# COMPACT_ATOMS: atom_id res chain seq x y z
N MET A 1 9.71 -28.69 -13.69
CA MET A 1 8.73 -27.74 -13.11
C MET A 1 9.39 -27.24 -11.83
N ILE A 2 9.56 -25.94 -11.66
CA ILE A 2 10.10 -25.41 -10.41
C ILE A 2 8.90 -25.32 -9.45
N GLU A 3 8.94 -26.06 -8.34
CA GLU A 3 7.95 -25.96 -7.27
C GLU A 3 8.45 -24.92 -6.28
N TYR A 4 7.66 -23.88 -6.06
CA TYR A 4 7.94 -22.87 -5.05
C TYR A 4 7.26 -23.25 -3.73
N THR A 5 7.95 -23.01 -2.63
CA THR A 5 7.40 -23.10 -1.28
C THR A 5 6.38 -21.98 -1.03
N LYS A 6 5.52 -22.17 -0.02
CA LYS A 6 4.56 -21.15 0.40
C LYS A 6 5.25 -19.83 0.80
N GLU A 7 6.39 -19.92 1.50
CA GLU A 7 7.19 -18.76 1.90
C GLU A 7 7.80 -18.01 0.71
N GLU A 8 8.19 -18.73 -0.36
CA GLU A 8 8.67 -18.10 -1.59
C GLU A 8 7.54 -17.39 -2.34
N LEU A 9 6.34 -17.98 -2.38
CA LEU A 9 5.16 -17.34 -2.96
C LEU A 9 4.73 -16.10 -2.17
N GLU A 10 4.71 -16.16 -0.84
CA GLU A 10 4.44 -15.01 0.03
C GLU A 10 5.46 -13.89 -0.18
N ARG A 11 6.69 -14.22 -0.59
CA ARG A 11 7.71 -13.23 -0.96
C ARG A 11 7.46 -12.58 -2.33
N PHE A 12 6.94 -13.33 -3.30
CA PHE A 12 6.65 -12.81 -4.64
C PHE A 12 5.35 -12.00 -4.69
N ALA A 13 4.37 -12.35 -3.85
CA ALA A 13 3.06 -11.75 -3.82
C ALA A 13 2.58 -11.57 -2.36
N PRO A 14 3.15 -10.60 -1.62
CA PRO A 14 2.91 -10.44 -0.19
C PRO A 14 1.46 -10.06 0.17
N ASN A 15 0.67 -9.64 -0.83
CA ASN A 15 -0.74 -9.32 -0.65
C ASN A 15 -1.68 -10.50 -0.90
N ASP A 16 -1.25 -11.59 -1.55
CA ASP A 16 -2.13 -12.71 -1.91
C ASP A 16 -2.92 -13.28 -0.70
N PRO A 17 -2.31 -13.48 0.49
CA PRO A 17 -3.04 -14.03 1.64
C PRO A 17 -4.15 -13.13 2.18
N VAL A 18 -4.16 -11.84 1.82
CA VAL A 18 -5.15 -10.86 2.27
C VAL A 18 -6.13 -10.45 1.16
N LEU A 19 -5.73 -10.54 -0.12
CA LEU A 19 -6.60 -10.20 -1.25
C LEU A 19 -7.85 -11.10 -1.31
N ASP A 20 -7.70 -12.41 -1.08
CA ASP A 20 -8.85 -13.33 -1.04
C ASP A 20 -9.86 -12.96 0.05
N LYS A 21 -9.34 -12.59 1.23
CA LYS A 21 -10.17 -12.22 2.39
C LYS A 21 -10.83 -10.87 2.20
N LEU A 22 -10.12 -9.93 1.56
CA LEU A 22 -10.66 -8.64 1.18
C LEU A 22 -11.83 -8.82 0.21
N GLN A 23 -11.64 -9.61 -0.85
CA GLN A 23 -12.70 -9.91 -1.82
C GLN A 23 -13.91 -10.57 -1.15
N GLU A 24 -13.69 -11.58 -0.31
CA GLU A 24 -14.78 -12.25 0.43
C GLU A 24 -15.55 -11.30 1.34
N ALA A 25 -14.86 -10.36 2.00
CA ALA A 25 -15.48 -9.32 2.82
C ALA A 25 -16.33 -8.36 1.98
N THR A 26 -15.79 -7.87 0.85
CA THR A 26 -16.51 -7.00 -0.09
C THR A 26 -17.75 -7.69 -0.66
N GLU A 27 -17.65 -8.96 -1.07
CA GLU A 27 -18.79 -9.73 -1.62
C GLU A 27 -19.91 -9.94 -0.59
N ARG A 28 -19.57 -10.00 0.70
CA ARG A 28 -20.55 -10.12 1.80
C ARG A 28 -21.07 -8.78 2.32
N GLY A 29 -20.50 -7.66 1.86
CA GLY A 29 -20.81 -6.33 2.39
C GLY A 29 -20.33 -6.11 3.83
N ASP A 30 -19.31 -6.84 4.29
CA ASP A 30 -18.70 -6.63 5.61
C ASP A 30 -17.65 -5.51 5.53
N GLU A 31 -18.13 -4.27 5.61
CA GLU A 31 -17.32 -3.05 5.50
C GLU A 31 -16.20 -2.99 6.55
N GLU A 32 -16.46 -3.48 7.77
CA GLU A 32 -15.41 -3.50 8.80
C GLU A 32 -14.28 -4.48 8.45
N ALA A 33 -14.62 -5.67 7.94
CA ALA A 33 -13.63 -6.63 7.49
C ALA A 33 -12.86 -6.11 6.27
N GLU A 34 -13.56 -5.49 5.32
CA GLU A 34 -12.95 -4.89 4.14
C GLU A 34 -11.89 -3.86 4.53
N ILE A 35 -12.23 -2.91 5.41
CA ILE A 35 -11.29 -1.90 5.90
C ILE A 35 -10.11 -2.55 6.63
N ARG A 36 -10.37 -3.55 7.48
CA ARG A 36 -9.29 -4.26 8.21
C ARG A 36 -8.31 -4.94 7.26
N TYR A 37 -8.78 -5.59 6.20
CA TYR A 37 -7.93 -6.27 5.23
C TYR A 37 -7.22 -5.28 4.30
N PHE A 38 -7.92 -4.23 3.87
CA PHE A 38 -7.33 -3.17 3.05
C PHE A 38 -6.12 -2.52 3.73
N ARG A 39 -6.20 -2.25 5.04
CA ARG A 39 -5.10 -1.69 5.84
C ARG A 39 -3.85 -2.56 5.91
N GLN A 40 -3.97 -3.87 5.67
CA GLN A 40 -2.86 -4.81 5.70
C GLN A 40 -2.13 -4.89 4.36
N LEU A 41 -2.72 -4.38 3.28
CA LEU A 41 -2.09 -4.39 1.96
C LEU A 41 -0.79 -3.59 1.95
N ILE A 42 0.24 -4.17 1.37
CA ILE A 42 1.45 -3.47 0.97
C ILE A 42 1.15 -2.75 -0.34
N LEU A 43 0.90 -1.45 -0.26
CA LEU A 43 0.62 -0.62 -1.41
C LEU A 43 1.93 -0.12 -2.05
N PRO A 44 1.99 0.02 -3.39
CA PRO A 44 3.14 0.65 -4.04
C PRO A 44 3.36 2.06 -3.48
N ALA A 45 4.63 2.45 -3.30
CA ALA A 45 5.01 3.76 -2.79
C ALA A 45 4.34 4.91 -3.59
N VAL A 46 4.30 4.80 -4.92
CA VAL A 46 3.66 5.79 -5.79
C VAL A 46 2.15 5.90 -5.53
N SER A 47 1.47 4.78 -5.26
CA SER A 47 0.04 4.81 -4.92
C SER A 47 -0.22 5.53 -3.60
N LEU A 48 0.62 5.29 -2.59
CA LEU A 48 0.56 5.97 -1.29
C LEU A 48 0.82 7.47 -1.43
N LEU A 49 1.76 7.86 -2.29
CA LEU A 49 2.00 9.27 -2.60
C LEU A 49 0.77 9.89 -3.26
N VAL A 50 0.19 9.28 -4.29
CA VAL A 50 -1.02 9.81 -4.94
C VAL A 50 -2.16 9.95 -3.93
N MET A 51 -2.34 9.00 -3.02
CA MET A 51 -3.33 9.09 -1.95
C MET A 51 -3.05 10.28 -1.01
N LYS A 52 -1.79 10.48 -0.59
CA LYS A 52 -1.38 11.65 0.20
C LYS A 52 -1.65 12.96 -0.54
N GLU A 53 -1.32 13.06 -1.82
CA GLU A 53 -1.51 14.28 -2.62
C GLU A 53 -2.99 14.61 -2.86
N THR A 54 -3.83 13.58 -2.98
CA THR A 54 -5.27 13.75 -3.27
C THR A 54 -6.13 13.92 -2.03
N MET A 55 -5.82 13.21 -0.95
CA MET A 55 -6.63 13.14 0.27
C MET A 55 -5.98 13.84 1.47
N GLY A 56 -4.66 14.12 1.40
CA GLY A 56 -3.86 14.70 2.48
C GLY A 56 -3.10 13.65 3.30
N ALA A 57 -1.98 14.07 3.90
CA ALA A 57 -1.16 13.24 4.77
C ALA A 57 -1.91 12.77 6.03
N GLU A 58 -2.75 13.64 6.61
CA GLU A 58 -3.58 13.31 7.78
C GLU A 58 -4.52 12.14 7.48
N TRP A 59 -5.15 12.14 6.30
CA TRP A 59 -6.03 11.05 5.88
C TRP A 59 -5.29 9.71 5.80
N VAL A 60 -4.08 9.68 5.25
CA VAL A 60 -3.27 8.45 5.17
C VAL A 60 -2.97 7.88 6.57
N VAL A 61 -2.68 8.76 7.54
CA VAL A 61 -2.45 8.40 8.94
C VAL A 61 -3.72 7.89 9.61
N GLU A 62 -4.84 8.59 9.44
CA GLU A 62 -6.15 8.20 9.98
C GLU A 62 -6.61 6.84 9.46
N GLN A 63 -6.34 6.57 8.17
CA GLN A 63 -6.63 5.28 7.56
C GLN A 63 -5.74 4.15 8.06
N ARG A 64 -4.66 4.43 8.80
CA ARG A 64 -3.72 3.42 9.33
C ARG A 64 -3.23 2.45 8.26
N LEU A 65 -2.93 2.98 7.07
CA LEU A 65 -2.40 2.18 5.97
C LEU A 65 -0.99 1.69 6.28
N ASN A 66 -0.61 0.55 5.69
CA ASN A 66 0.78 0.12 5.71
C ASN A 66 1.61 0.99 4.76
N THR A 67 2.46 1.87 5.33
CA THR A 67 3.26 2.84 4.59
C THR A 67 4.72 2.42 4.39
N SER A 68 5.07 1.17 4.70
CA SER A 68 6.45 0.67 4.66
C SER A 68 7.16 0.88 3.32
N GLU A 69 6.45 0.69 2.20
CA GLU A 69 7.00 0.92 0.86
C GLU A 69 7.27 2.41 0.58
N ALA A 70 6.39 3.30 1.02
CA ALA A 70 6.62 4.74 0.87
C ALA A 70 7.82 5.20 1.71
N VAL A 71 7.95 4.71 2.95
CA VAL A 71 9.12 4.97 3.79
C VAL A 71 10.41 4.47 3.14
N ARG A 72 10.39 3.26 2.56
CA ARG A 72 11.55 2.67 1.87
C ARG A 72 12.01 3.49 0.66
N VAL A 73 11.08 4.11 -0.08
CA VAL A 73 11.37 4.82 -1.34
C VAL A 73 11.62 6.31 -1.15
N PHE A 74 10.86 6.96 -0.27
CA PHE A 74 10.85 8.41 -0.08
C PHE A 74 11.49 8.88 1.24
N GLY A 75 11.67 7.99 2.21
CA GLY A 75 12.20 8.31 3.54
C GLY A 75 11.13 8.37 4.63
N GLU A 76 11.55 8.45 5.88
CA GLU A 76 10.63 8.49 7.04
C GLU A 76 9.79 9.77 7.10
N ASP A 77 10.29 10.86 6.52
CA ASP A 77 9.68 12.18 6.49
C ASP A 77 8.71 12.39 5.30
N TRP A 78 8.44 11.35 4.51
CA TRP A 78 7.63 11.47 3.28
C TRP A 78 6.20 11.97 3.50
N LEU A 79 5.61 11.80 4.69
CA LEU A 79 4.29 12.35 4.99
C LEU A 79 4.32 13.86 5.24
N GLU A 80 5.46 14.40 5.67
CA GLU A 80 5.63 15.80 6.06
C GLU A 80 6.13 16.67 4.90
N ARG A 81 6.74 16.05 3.90
CA ARG A 81 7.31 16.72 2.73
C ARG A 81 6.26 17.06 1.70
N ASP A 82 6.56 18.02 0.85
CA ASP A 82 5.80 18.28 -0.38
C ASP A 82 6.63 17.69 -1.54
N ASP A 83 6.37 16.43 -1.90
CA ASP A 83 7.26 15.62 -2.77
C ASP A 83 6.97 15.81 -4.27
N ASN A 84 6.07 16.74 -4.62
CA ASN A 84 5.65 17.04 -5.99
C ASN A 84 6.83 17.32 -6.95
N ASP A 85 7.90 17.93 -6.45
CA ASP A 85 9.02 18.41 -7.28
C ASP A 85 10.12 17.37 -7.54
N GLU A 86 10.21 16.29 -6.77
CA GLU A 86 11.25 15.26 -6.92
C GLU A 86 10.78 14.05 -7.75
N LEU A 87 9.50 13.66 -7.69
CA LEU A 87 8.99 12.57 -8.52
C LEU A 87 8.86 12.94 -10.00
N ALA A 88 8.46 14.18 -10.30
CA ALA A 88 8.45 14.66 -11.69
C ALA A 88 9.85 14.55 -12.32
N LYS A 89 10.91 14.73 -11.53
CA LYS A 89 12.30 14.57 -11.97
C LYS A 89 12.77 13.12 -12.06
N ARG A 90 12.18 12.19 -11.30
CA ARG A 90 12.57 10.76 -11.30
C ARG A 90 11.76 9.87 -12.25
N LEU A 91 10.52 10.23 -12.57
CA LEU A 91 9.66 9.47 -13.47
C LEU A 91 9.79 9.86 -14.96
N TYR A 92 10.40 11.01 -15.25
CA TYR A 92 10.55 11.55 -16.62
C TYR A 92 12.02 11.73 -17.08
N VAL A 93 12.98 11.06 -16.42
CA VAL A 93 14.39 10.99 -16.87
C VAL A 93 14.73 9.57 -17.25
#